data_AF-A0A0R2SDG6-F1
#
_entry.id   AF-A0A0R2SDG6-F1
#
_cell.length_a   1.000
_cell.length_b   1.000
_cell.length_c   1.000
_cell.angle_alpha   90.00
_cell.angle_beta   90.00
_cell.angle_gamma   90.00
#
_symmetry.space_group_name_H-M   'P 1'
#
loop_
_entity.id
_entity.type
_entity.pdbx_description
1 polymer ?
#
loop_
_entity_poly.entity_id
_entity_poly.type
_entity_poly.pdbx_seq_one_letter_code
_entity_poly.pdbx_strand_id
1 'polypeptide(L)'
;MTKKNKILLWGIILSPFIILFGLVQLTALGLFGDLPAFDQLENPKNNLATEIISEDGVVLGKYFFENRSWARHDELPQSLIDAVLATEDVRFNKHSGVDARALLRAIFGIFIGKSSSGGASTITQQLAKMLFTEQPSSGLGRVMQKLKEWIIAAQLERHYTKDEILVMYLNKVDWVNNAAGIKSAAQVYFNKKPIDLKLEESAVLVGMLKNPSLYNPNRRMNLTQQRRNVVLSQMNRYDFISDSLFDTLKSLPIILDFKMESHNEGPAPYLREYLREELKKWCANHTKQDGSNYNAYTDGLKVHTTINSRLQQFAEEAMKVHISSLQKEFYKHWKGYSKAPFPKDFEWKQINAIIDQGMRRSERYKGLKKAGKSEWR
;
A
#
# COMPACT_ATOMS: atom_id res chain seq x y z
N MET A 1 40.28 -36.69 -19.89
CA MET A 1 38.81 -36.80 -20.12
C MET A 1 38.54 -37.30 -21.52
N THR A 2 37.81 -38.42 -21.67
CA THR A 2 37.36 -38.94 -22.98
C THR A 2 36.37 -37.97 -23.65
N LYS A 3 36.23 -38.05 -24.98
CA LYS A 3 35.27 -37.22 -25.75
C LYS A 3 33.84 -37.36 -25.21
N LYS A 4 33.44 -38.57 -24.80
CA LYS A 4 32.16 -38.84 -24.11
C LYS A 4 32.04 -38.08 -22.78
N ASN A 5 33.07 -38.05 -21.95
CA ASN A 5 33.02 -37.33 -20.67
C ASN A 5 32.94 -35.81 -20.87
N LYS A 6 33.54 -35.26 -21.94
CA LYS A 6 33.41 -33.84 -22.29
C LYS A 6 31.98 -33.49 -22.73
N ILE A 7 31.37 -34.33 -23.57
CA ILE A 7 29.98 -34.14 -24.02
C ILE A 7 29.01 -34.27 -22.83
N LEU A 8 29.21 -35.25 -21.96
CA LEU A 8 28.39 -35.44 -20.75
C LEU A 8 28.53 -34.24 -19.79
N LEU A 9 29.75 -33.75 -19.56
CA LEU A 9 30.01 -32.58 -18.73
C LEU A 9 29.30 -31.33 -19.29
N TRP A 10 29.45 -31.04 -20.58
CA TRP A 10 28.78 -29.90 -21.21
C TRP A 10 27.26 -30.08 -21.27
N GLY A 11 26.77 -31.31 -21.44
CA GLY A 11 25.34 -31.62 -21.36
C GLY A 11 24.77 -31.34 -19.98
N ILE A 12 25.48 -31.67 -18.91
CA ILE A 12 25.06 -31.37 -17.53
C ILE A 12 25.15 -29.86 -17.24
N ILE A 13 26.17 -29.17 -17.75
CA ILE A 13 26.32 -27.72 -17.55
C ILE A 13 25.26 -26.93 -18.31
N LEU A 14 24.91 -27.33 -19.53
CA LEU A 14 23.99 -26.60 -20.41
C LEU A 14 22.53 -27.01 -20.20
N SER A 15 22.24 -28.20 -19.68
CA SER A 15 20.86 -28.66 -19.50
C SER A 15 19.97 -27.73 -18.67
N PRO A 16 20.43 -27.06 -17.59
CA PRO A 16 19.57 -26.13 -16.85
C PRO A 16 19.21 -24.89 -17.68
N PHE A 17 20.12 -24.41 -18.53
CA PHE A 17 19.88 -23.28 -19.41
C PHE A 17 18.94 -23.64 -20.56
N ILE A 18 19.11 -24.83 -21.14
CA ILE A 18 18.23 -25.33 -22.21
C ILE A 18 16.83 -25.59 -21.67
N ILE A 19 16.71 -26.21 -20.49
CA ILE A 19 15.43 -26.44 -19.81
C ILE A 19 14.76 -25.11 -19.48
N LEU A 20 15.51 -24.15 -18.91
CA LEU A 20 14.96 -22.83 -18.61
C LEU A 20 14.51 -22.09 -19.87
N PHE A 21 15.33 -22.10 -20.91
CA PHE A 21 14.99 -21.48 -22.20
C PHE A 21 13.74 -22.13 -22.80
N GLY A 22 13.67 -23.47 -22.81
CA GLY A 22 12.49 -24.21 -23.24
C GLY A 22 11.25 -23.83 -22.43
N LEU A 23 11.34 -23.80 -21.10
CA LEU A 23 10.23 -23.41 -20.23
C LEU A 23 9.76 -21.98 -20.48
N VAL A 24 10.69 -21.03 -20.71
CA VAL A 24 10.35 -19.65 -21.08
C VAL A 24 9.62 -19.61 -22.42
N GLN A 25 10.10 -20.33 -23.44
CA GLN A 25 9.44 -20.38 -24.75
C GLN A 25 8.06 -21.01 -24.67
N LEU A 26 7.90 -22.13 -23.96
CA LEU A 26 6.60 -22.77 -23.76
C LEU A 26 5.63 -21.85 -23.02
N THR A 27 6.12 -21.10 -22.01
CA THR A 27 5.30 -20.10 -21.30
C THR A 27 4.91 -18.94 -22.20
N ALA A 28 5.82 -18.46 -23.06
CA ALA A 28 5.54 -17.41 -24.03
C ALA A 28 4.52 -17.83 -25.09
N LEU A 29 4.47 -19.12 -25.43
CA LEU A 29 3.47 -19.74 -26.32
C LEU A 29 2.11 -19.99 -25.63
N GLY A 30 1.94 -19.63 -24.36
CA GLY A 30 0.67 -19.76 -23.64
C GLY A 30 0.38 -21.16 -23.06
N LEU A 31 1.32 -22.12 -23.15
CA LEU A 31 1.13 -23.48 -22.60
C LEU A 31 0.90 -23.53 -21.09
N PHE A 32 1.28 -22.49 -20.35
CA PHE A 32 1.09 -22.39 -18.91
C PHE A 32 0.07 -21.31 -18.52
N GLY A 33 -0.91 -21.09 -19.40
CA GLY A 33 -1.95 -20.09 -19.31
C GLY A 33 -1.53 -18.73 -19.87
N ASP A 34 -2.51 -17.88 -20.14
CA ASP A 34 -2.30 -16.62 -20.83
C ASP A 34 -1.30 -15.73 -20.07
N LEU A 35 -0.41 -15.12 -20.85
CA LEU A 35 0.32 -13.96 -20.37
C LEU A 35 -0.65 -12.78 -20.42
N PRO A 36 -0.80 -12.02 -19.32
CA PRO A 36 -1.64 -10.83 -19.35
C PRO A 36 -1.14 -9.88 -20.43
N ALA A 37 -2.07 -9.36 -21.25
CA ALA A 37 -1.74 -8.50 -22.38
C ALA A 37 -0.98 -7.25 -21.90
N PHE A 38 0.07 -6.87 -22.64
CA PHE A 38 0.91 -5.72 -22.30
C PHE A 38 0.11 -4.40 -22.27
N ASP A 39 -1.01 -4.31 -22.99
CA ASP A 39 -1.94 -3.17 -22.96
C ASP A 39 -2.48 -2.88 -21.54
N GLN A 40 -2.52 -3.89 -20.67
CA GLN A 40 -2.87 -3.73 -19.25
C GLN A 40 -1.78 -3.00 -18.43
N LEU A 41 -0.57 -2.80 -18.99
CA LEU A 41 0.53 -2.03 -18.38
C LEU A 41 0.53 -0.56 -18.76
N GLU A 42 0.09 -0.22 -19.98
CA GLU A 42 -0.09 1.17 -20.42
C GLU A 42 -1.36 1.78 -19.81
N ASN A 43 -2.39 0.95 -19.61
CA ASN A 43 -3.62 1.30 -18.92
C ASN A 43 -3.95 0.26 -17.84
N PRO A 44 -3.17 0.16 -16.75
CA PRO A 44 -3.58 -0.63 -15.60
C PRO A 44 -4.81 0.10 -15.10
N LYS A 45 -6.04 -0.40 -15.38
CA LYS A 45 -7.33 0.26 -15.08
C LYS A 45 -7.14 1.15 -13.86
N ASN A 46 -6.82 2.42 -14.11
CA ASN A 46 -6.13 3.18 -13.07
C ASN A 46 -7.21 3.36 -12.04
N ASN A 47 -7.03 2.81 -10.82
CA ASN A 47 -7.95 3.01 -9.70
C ASN A 47 -7.87 4.48 -9.27
N LEU A 48 -8.23 5.37 -10.18
CA LEU A 48 -8.16 6.81 -10.02
C LEU A 48 -9.21 7.16 -8.98
N ALA A 49 -8.76 7.87 -7.97
CA ALA A 49 -9.65 8.36 -6.95
C ALA A 49 -10.64 9.34 -7.59
N THR A 50 -11.94 9.10 -7.38
CA THR A 50 -12.97 10.09 -7.67
C THR A 50 -12.79 11.27 -6.74
N GLU A 51 -12.77 12.50 -7.26
CA GLU A 51 -12.60 13.71 -6.46
C GLU A 51 -13.92 14.44 -6.29
N ILE A 52 -14.20 14.87 -5.06
CA ILE A 52 -15.32 15.76 -4.74
C ILE A 52 -14.77 17.17 -4.68
N ILE A 53 -15.30 18.03 -5.54
CA ILE A 53 -14.84 19.40 -5.74
C ILE A 53 -15.95 20.35 -5.31
N SER A 54 -15.62 21.32 -4.47
CA SER A 54 -16.51 22.40 -4.05
C SER A 54 -16.79 23.36 -5.20
N GLU A 55 -17.79 24.22 -5.02
CA GLU A 55 -18.13 25.27 -5.99
C GLU A 55 -16.92 26.19 -6.28
N ASP A 56 -16.12 26.49 -5.25
CA ASP A 56 -14.90 27.30 -5.32
C ASP A 56 -13.65 26.52 -5.76
N GLY A 57 -13.81 25.30 -6.28
CA GLY A 57 -12.73 24.50 -6.89
C GLY A 57 -11.82 23.78 -5.90
N VAL A 58 -12.17 23.75 -4.61
CA VAL A 58 -11.41 23.05 -3.57
C VAL A 58 -11.82 21.58 -3.51
N VAL A 59 -10.84 20.68 -3.48
CA VAL A 59 -11.12 19.25 -3.28
C VAL A 59 -11.54 19.01 -1.84
N LEU A 60 -12.82 18.70 -1.63
CA LEU A 60 -13.41 18.40 -0.32
C LEU A 60 -13.04 17.00 0.18
N GLY A 61 -12.75 16.08 -0.74
CA GLY A 61 -12.32 14.73 -0.42
C GLY A 61 -12.29 13.84 -1.66
N LYS A 62 -11.91 12.58 -1.46
CA LYS A 62 -11.77 11.61 -2.55
C LYS A 62 -12.44 10.28 -2.21
N TYR A 63 -12.95 9.57 -3.20
CA TYR A 63 -13.34 8.16 -3.10
C TYR A 63 -12.39 7.32 -3.90
N PHE A 64 -11.81 6.34 -3.24
CA PHE A 64 -10.84 5.46 -3.86
C PHE A 64 -10.98 4.04 -3.33
N PHE A 65 -10.71 3.06 -4.18
CA PHE A 65 -10.50 1.69 -3.74
C PHE A 65 -9.12 1.58 -3.07
N GLU A 66 -8.12 2.24 -3.66
CA GLU A 66 -6.76 2.38 -3.15
C GLU A 66 -6.34 3.85 -3.31
N ASN A 67 -5.80 4.50 -2.27
CA ASN A 67 -5.42 5.92 -2.32
C ASN A 67 -4.14 6.13 -3.15
N ARG A 68 -4.23 5.95 -4.47
CA ARG A 68 -3.09 6.03 -5.38
C ARG A 68 -3.00 7.43 -5.97
N SER A 69 -1.99 8.19 -5.54
CA SER A 69 -1.51 9.36 -6.26
C SER A 69 -0.11 9.06 -6.78
N TRP A 70 0.05 9.13 -8.11
CA TRP A 70 1.30 8.75 -8.76
C TRP A 70 2.36 9.81 -8.49
N ALA A 71 3.47 9.43 -7.83
CA ALA A 71 4.64 10.27 -7.74
C ALA A 71 5.46 10.15 -9.03
N ARG A 72 6.00 11.26 -9.53
CA ARG A 72 6.97 11.26 -10.61
C ARG A 72 8.39 11.11 -10.07
N HIS A 73 9.34 10.75 -10.92
CA HIS A 73 10.75 10.58 -10.53
C HIS A 73 11.34 11.84 -9.90
N ASP A 74 11.04 13.01 -10.46
CA ASP A 74 11.47 14.34 -9.99
C ASP A 74 10.84 14.77 -8.66
N GLU A 75 9.81 14.05 -8.18
CA GLU A 75 9.23 14.24 -6.85
C GLU A 75 9.85 13.33 -5.78
N LEU A 76 10.81 12.46 -6.13
CA LEU A 76 11.45 11.54 -5.20
C LEU A 76 12.83 12.05 -4.76
N PRO A 77 13.17 12.01 -3.47
CA PRO A 77 14.50 12.40 -3.01
C PRO A 77 15.52 11.30 -3.34
N GLN A 78 16.75 11.70 -3.66
CA GLN A 78 17.82 10.76 -4.00
C GLN A 78 18.08 9.75 -2.86
N SER A 79 17.95 10.18 -1.60
CA SER A 79 18.09 9.31 -0.43
C SER A 79 17.11 8.14 -0.42
N LEU A 80 15.90 8.33 -0.95
CA LEU A 80 14.91 7.25 -1.07
C LEU A 80 15.31 6.27 -2.17
N ILE A 81 15.70 6.78 -3.34
CA ILE A 81 16.17 5.97 -4.46
C ILE A 81 17.35 5.10 -4.01
N ASP A 82 18.36 5.72 -3.40
CA ASP A 82 19.56 5.05 -2.91
C ASP A 82 19.24 3.99 -1.85
N ALA A 83 18.32 4.28 -0.92
CA ALA A 83 17.89 3.34 0.09
C ALA A 83 17.23 2.09 -0.53
N VAL A 84 16.35 2.28 -1.52
CA VAL A 84 15.69 1.19 -2.25
C VAL A 84 16.73 0.35 -3.00
N LEU A 85 17.62 0.98 -3.75
CA LEU A 85 18.67 0.29 -4.50
C LEU A 85 19.59 -0.50 -3.56
N ALA A 86 20.11 0.12 -2.49
CA ALA A 86 20.99 -0.54 -1.54
C ALA A 86 20.36 -1.78 -0.87
N THR A 87 19.05 -1.74 -0.65
CA THR A 87 18.33 -2.78 0.12
C THR A 87 17.75 -3.88 -0.76
N GLU A 88 17.06 -3.51 -1.85
CA GLU A 88 16.30 -4.43 -2.68
C GLU A 88 17.11 -4.91 -3.89
N ASP A 89 17.89 -4.04 -4.53
CA ASP A 89 18.59 -4.37 -5.78
C ASP A 89 19.76 -3.42 -6.11
N VAL A 90 20.93 -3.65 -5.50
CA VAL A 90 22.09 -2.74 -5.64
C VAL A 90 22.65 -2.72 -7.07
N ARG A 91 22.33 -3.72 -7.88
CA ARG A 91 22.79 -3.83 -9.27
C ARG A 91 21.66 -3.57 -10.26
N PHE A 92 20.60 -2.92 -9.84
CA PHE A 92 19.41 -2.65 -10.65
C PHE A 92 19.75 -2.13 -12.05
N ASN A 93 20.68 -1.18 -12.13
CA ASN A 93 21.12 -0.56 -13.39
C ASN A 93 22.07 -1.43 -14.25
N LYS A 94 22.45 -2.63 -13.77
CA LYS A 94 23.45 -3.53 -14.40
C LYS A 94 22.86 -4.84 -14.90
N HIS A 95 21.53 -4.98 -14.93
CA HIS A 95 20.83 -6.15 -15.50
C HIS A 95 19.51 -5.76 -16.15
N SER A 96 18.93 -6.66 -16.95
CA SER A 96 17.63 -6.45 -17.63
C SER A 96 16.57 -7.36 -17.00
N GLY A 97 16.10 -7.00 -15.81
CA GLY A 97 15.03 -7.71 -15.10
C GLY A 97 15.47 -8.88 -14.22
N VAL A 98 16.43 -9.70 -14.62
CA VAL A 98 16.94 -10.81 -13.79
C VAL A 98 18.42 -10.62 -13.48
N ASP A 99 18.77 -10.50 -12.19
CA ASP A 99 20.16 -10.52 -11.76
C ASP A 99 20.66 -11.97 -11.64
N ALA A 100 21.31 -12.46 -12.71
CA ALA A 100 21.91 -13.79 -12.73
C ALA A 100 22.98 -14.00 -11.64
N ARG A 101 23.75 -12.95 -11.27
CA ARG A 101 24.77 -13.07 -10.21
C ARG A 101 24.12 -13.18 -8.84
N ALA A 102 23.06 -12.39 -8.56
CA ALA A 102 22.32 -12.50 -7.31
C ALA A 102 21.60 -13.85 -7.19
N LEU A 103 21.00 -14.32 -8.29
CA LEU A 103 20.33 -15.62 -8.33
C LEU A 103 21.31 -16.77 -8.03
N LEU A 104 22.46 -16.82 -8.70
CA LEU A 104 23.48 -17.83 -8.45
C LEU A 104 24.00 -17.75 -7.01
N ARG A 105 24.31 -16.55 -6.50
CA ARG A 105 24.74 -16.38 -5.10
C ARG A 105 23.71 -16.90 -4.10
N ALA A 106 22.43 -16.65 -4.33
CA ALA A 106 21.36 -17.14 -3.46
C ALA A 106 21.26 -18.67 -3.49
N ILE A 107 21.30 -19.28 -4.68
CA ILE A 107 21.29 -20.74 -4.84
C ILE A 107 22.49 -21.38 -4.12
N PHE A 108 23.71 -20.89 -4.37
CA PHE A 108 24.91 -21.39 -3.68
C PHE A 108 24.85 -21.17 -2.16
N GLY A 109 24.30 -20.05 -1.70
CA GLY A 109 24.12 -19.77 -0.28
C GLY A 109 23.21 -20.78 0.43
N ILE A 110 22.14 -21.23 -0.25
CA ILE A 110 21.26 -22.30 0.26
C ILE A 110 22.04 -23.61 0.41
N PHE A 111 22.83 -24.00 -0.60
CA PHE A 111 23.62 -25.24 -0.56
C PHE A 111 24.70 -25.25 0.54
N ILE A 112 25.27 -24.08 0.87
CA ILE A 112 26.35 -23.95 1.87
C ILE A 112 25.78 -23.66 3.27
N GLY A 113 24.45 -23.66 3.45
CA GLY A 113 23.80 -23.37 4.73
C GLY A 113 23.91 -21.91 5.18
N LYS A 114 24.35 -20.99 4.31
CA LYS A 114 24.36 -19.54 4.53
C LYS A 114 23.02 -18.96 4.08
N SER A 115 21.99 -19.15 4.90
CA SER A 115 20.62 -18.65 4.67
C SER A 115 20.46 -17.12 4.73
N SER A 116 21.53 -16.38 5.03
CA SER A 116 21.57 -14.90 5.07
C SER A 116 22.08 -14.23 3.78
N SER A 117 22.21 -14.98 2.67
CA SER A 117 22.81 -14.53 1.40
C SER A 117 22.04 -13.47 0.60
N GLY A 118 20.99 -12.87 1.18
CA GLY A 118 20.19 -11.80 0.57
C GLY A 118 19.08 -12.32 -0.36
N GLY A 119 18.15 -11.44 -0.73
CA GLY A 119 17.09 -11.77 -1.68
C GLY A 119 17.63 -11.95 -3.10
N ALA A 120 17.11 -12.95 -3.82
CA ALA A 120 17.47 -13.21 -5.22
C ALA A 120 16.62 -12.43 -6.24
N SER A 121 15.53 -11.79 -5.79
CA SER A 121 14.57 -11.13 -6.68
C SER A 121 14.91 -9.65 -6.85
N THR A 122 14.86 -9.17 -8.09
CA THR A 122 15.11 -7.78 -8.48
C THR A 122 13.88 -6.90 -8.29
N ILE A 123 14.05 -5.58 -8.33
CA ILE A 123 12.93 -4.62 -8.27
C ILE A 123 11.92 -4.89 -9.40
N THR A 124 12.39 -5.12 -10.63
CA THR A 124 11.54 -5.42 -11.79
C THR A 124 10.74 -6.71 -11.61
N GLN A 125 11.32 -7.76 -11.01
CA GLN A 125 10.58 -8.99 -10.71
C GLN A 125 9.52 -8.78 -9.64
N GLN A 126 9.84 -7.99 -8.61
CA GLN A 126 8.87 -7.65 -7.57
C GLN A 126 7.71 -6.84 -8.16
N LEU A 127 7.99 -5.87 -9.04
CA LEU A 127 6.97 -5.13 -9.78
C LEU A 127 6.10 -6.07 -10.63
N ALA A 128 6.72 -6.95 -11.43
CA ALA A 128 6.01 -7.95 -12.24
C ALA A 128 5.07 -8.82 -11.38
N LYS A 129 5.54 -9.26 -10.21
CA LYS A 129 4.72 -10.02 -9.26
C LYS A 129 3.50 -9.23 -8.78
N MET A 130 3.67 -7.95 -8.44
CA MET A 130 2.57 -7.09 -7.95
C MET A 130 1.55 -6.73 -9.03
N LEU A 131 1.97 -6.69 -10.29
CA LEU A 131 1.09 -6.34 -11.41
C LEU A 131 0.25 -7.54 -11.87
N PHE A 132 0.77 -8.76 -11.77
CA PHE A 132 0.19 -9.91 -12.49
C PHE A 132 0.00 -11.16 -11.66
N THR A 133 0.21 -11.10 -10.35
CA THR A 133 -0.24 -12.18 -9.48
C THR A 133 -1.15 -11.70 -8.38
N GLU A 134 -2.42 -12.11 -8.47
CA GLU A 134 -3.42 -11.85 -7.44
C GLU A 134 -3.31 -12.81 -6.24
N GLN A 135 -2.94 -14.07 -6.49
CA GLN A 135 -2.94 -15.13 -5.47
C GLN A 135 -1.55 -15.80 -5.38
N PRO A 136 -0.91 -15.81 -4.19
CA PRO A 136 0.35 -16.55 -3.99
C PRO A 136 0.14 -18.05 -4.22
N SER A 137 0.91 -18.63 -5.14
CA SER A 137 0.91 -20.08 -5.38
C SER A 137 1.98 -20.80 -4.56
N SER A 138 1.81 -22.10 -4.31
CA SER A 138 2.77 -22.98 -3.63
C SER A 138 3.24 -24.12 -4.55
N GLY A 139 4.31 -24.83 -4.15
CA GLY A 139 4.83 -25.98 -4.90
C GLY A 139 5.17 -25.67 -6.37
N LEU A 140 4.69 -26.50 -7.29
CA LEU A 140 4.88 -26.33 -8.74
C LEU A 140 4.24 -25.03 -9.27
N GLY A 141 3.12 -24.59 -8.68
CA GLY A 141 2.47 -23.34 -9.04
C GLY A 141 3.35 -22.13 -8.77
N ARG A 142 4.14 -22.14 -7.68
CA ARG A 142 5.10 -21.06 -7.38
C ARG A 142 6.22 -20.99 -8.41
N VAL A 143 6.67 -22.13 -8.93
CA VAL A 143 7.69 -22.19 -9.99
C VAL A 143 7.15 -21.56 -11.26
N MET A 144 5.94 -21.94 -11.68
CA MET A 144 5.27 -21.35 -12.85
C MET A 144 5.05 -19.85 -12.69
N GLN A 145 4.59 -19.41 -11.51
CA GLN A 145 4.45 -17.99 -11.19
C GLN A 145 5.80 -17.26 -11.32
N LYS A 146 6.89 -17.85 -10.84
CA LYS A 146 8.22 -17.23 -10.93
C LYS A 146 8.73 -17.13 -12.37
N LEU A 147 8.41 -18.10 -13.24
CA LEU A 147 8.70 -18.01 -14.67
C LEU A 147 7.91 -16.87 -15.34
N LYS A 148 6.62 -16.71 -15.00
CA LYS A 148 5.82 -15.57 -15.46
C LYS A 148 6.41 -14.24 -14.99
N GLU A 149 6.81 -14.14 -13.71
CA GLU A 149 7.51 -12.96 -13.16
C GLU A 149 8.76 -12.60 -13.99
N TRP A 150 9.54 -13.59 -14.45
CA TRP A 150 10.74 -13.35 -15.28
C TRP A 150 10.42 -12.86 -16.69
N ILE A 151 9.43 -13.45 -17.34
CA ILE A 151 9.01 -13.05 -18.70
C ILE A 151 8.49 -11.62 -18.69
N ILE A 152 7.62 -11.32 -17.73
CA ILE A 152 7.06 -9.97 -17.56
C ILE A 152 8.16 -8.98 -17.19
N ALA A 153 9.09 -9.32 -16.29
CA ALA A 153 10.21 -8.44 -15.97
C ALA A 153 11.05 -8.11 -17.21
N ALA A 154 11.31 -9.09 -18.08
CA ALA A 154 12.01 -8.86 -19.34
C ALA A 154 11.18 -8.03 -20.35
N GLN A 155 9.85 -8.10 -20.31
CA GLN A 155 8.99 -7.21 -21.10
C GLN A 155 9.01 -5.78 -20.56
N LEU A 156 8.90 -5.58 -19.25
CA LEU A 156 8.98 -4.25 -18.61
C LEU A 156 10.30 -3.56 -18.96
N GLU A 157 11.43 -4.27 -18.86
CA GLU A 157 12.77 -3.74 -19.15
C GLU A 157 13.03 -3.44 -20.63
N ARG A 158 12.17 -3.92 -21.53
CA ARG A 158 12.25 -3.59 -22.96
C ARG A 158 11.48 -2.33 -23.33
N HIS A 159 10.46 -1.98 -22.54
CA HIS A 159 9.53 -0.88 -22.87
C HIS A 159 9.69 0.32 -21.94
N TYR A 160 10.25 0.13 -20.75
CA TYR A 160 10.42 1.17 -19.73
C TYR A 160 11.89 1.30 -19.34
N THR A 161 12.28 2.54 -19.04
CA THR A 161 13.58 2.87 -18.46
C THR A 161 13.66 2.41 -17.00
N LYS A 162 14.89 2.37 -16.46
CA LYS A 162 15.13 2.00 -15.06
C LYS A 162 14.40 2.91 -14.08
N ASP A 163 14.43 4.21 -14.35
CA ASP A 163 13.80 5.22 -13.51
C ASP A 163 12.28 5.06 -13.51
N GLU A 164 11.67 4.81 -14.68
CA GLU A 164 10.24 4.52 -14.79
C GLU A 164 9.86 3.25 -14.02
N ILE A 165 10.63 2.16 -14.15
CA ILE A 165 10.37 0.91 -13.44
C ILE A 165 10.46 1.11 -11.92
N LEU A 166 11.46 1.86 -11.43
CA LEU A 166 11.62 2.17 -10.02
C LEU A 166 10.43 2.98 -9.48
N VAL A 167 10.00 3.99 -10.23
CA VAL A 167 8.84 4.82 -9.88
C VAL A 167 7.55 4.01 -9.90
N MET A 168 7.34 3.17 -10.92
CA MET A 168 6.21 2.23 -10.99
C MET A 168 6.20 1.30 -9.78
N TYR A 169 7.36 0.77 -9.38
CA TYR A 169 7.51 -0.06 -8.19
C TYR A 169 7.06 0.68 -6.93
N LEU A 170 7.61 1.86 -6.66
CA LEU A 170 7.29 2.64 -5.46
C LEU A 170 5.84 3.11 -5.40
N ASN A 171 5.23 3.39 -6.55
CA ASN A 171 3.81 3.75 -6.64
C ASN A 171 2.88 2.53 -6.54
N LYS A 172 3.34 1.34 -6.91
CA LYS A 172 2.54 0.11 -6.85
C LYS A 172 2.50 -0.53 -5.47
N VAL A 173 3.56 -0.37 -4.67
CA VAL A 173 3.64 -0.94 -3.32
C VAL A 173 2.44 -0.49 -2.47
N ASP A 174 1.83 -1.45 -1.78
CA ASP A 174 0.88 -1.19 -0.69
C ASP A 174 1.65 -1.05 0.62
N TRP A 175 1.67 0.17 1.16
CA TRP A 175 2.38 0.51 2.38
C TRP A 175 1.51 0.32 3.64
N VAL A 176 0.33 -0.30 3.49
CA VAL A 176 -0.75 -0.48 4.48
C VAL A 176 -1.32 0.85 5.00
N ASN A 177 -2.34 0.80 5.87
CA ASN A 177 -3.01 2.00 6.42
C ASN A 177 -3.58 2.92 5.32
N ASN A 178 -4.12 2.33 4.24
CA ASN A 178 -4.61 3.02 3.05
C ASN A 178 -3.54 3.85 2.31
N ALA A 179 -2.25 3.63 2.58
CA ALA A 179 -1.16 4.26 1.85
C ALA A 179 -0.79 3.41 0.62
N ALA A 180 -1.46 3.66 -0.51
CA ALA A 180 -1.12 3.02 -1.78
C ALA A 180 -0.15 3.91 -2.57
N GLY A 181 1.09 3.43 -2.73
CA GLY A 181 2.16 4.20 -3.34
C GLY A 181 2.90 5.17 -2.40
N ILE A 182 4.09 5.58 -2.84
CA ILE A 182 5.04 6.33 -2.00
C ILE A 182 4.52 7.70 -1.55
N LYS A 183 3.71 8.38 -2.37
CA LYS A 183 3.12 9.68 -2.02
C LYS A 183 2.20 9.58 -0.82
N SER A 184 1.31 8.60 -0.86
CA SER A 184 0.40 8.31 0.25
C SER A 184 1.16 7.79 1.48
N ALA A 185 2.25 7.05 1.29
CA ALA A 185 3.10 6.61 2.40
C ALA A 185 3.82 7.77 3.11
N ALA A 186 4.44 8.68 2.36
CA ALA A 186 5.09 9.87 2.90
C ALA A 186 4.10 10.73 3.69
N GLN A 187 2.89 10.90 3.16
CA GLN A 187 1.81 11.64 3.81
C GLN A 187 1.32 10.92 5.08
N VAL A 188 1.07 9.61 5.01
CA VAL A 188 0.49 8.86 6.13
C VAL A 188 1.44 8.70 7.30
N TYR A 189 2.73 8.45 7.04
CA TYR A 189 3.69 8.16 8.11
C TYR A 189 4.43 9.41 8.63
N PHE A 190 4.60 10.42 7.78
CA PHE A 190 5.41 11.59 8.10
C PHE A 190 4.74 12.93 7.77
N ASN A 191 3.52 12.93 7.21
CA ASN A 191 2.77 14.14 6.82
C ASN A 191 3.61 15.07 5.91
N LYS A 192 4.29 14.47 4.93
CA LYS A 192 5.20 15.14 4.00
C LYS A 192 4.94 14.74 2.55
N LYS A 193 5.37 15.60 1.62
CA LYS A 193 5.56 15.19 0.22
C LYS A 193 6.78 14.27 0.14
N PRO A 194 6.84 13.33 -0.82
CA PRO A 194 7.99 12.44 -0.96
C PRO A 194 9.33 13.17 -1.03
N ILE A 195 9.42 14.26 -1.80
CA ILE A 195 10.64 15.07 -1.94
C ILE A 195 11.17 15.66 -0.63
N ASP A 196 10.30 15.83 0.37
CA ASP A 196 10.64 16.41 1.67
C ASP A 196 11.06 15.34 2.70
N LEU A 197 11.05 14.06 2.31
CA LEU A 197 11.48 12.96 3.19
C LEU A 197 12.98 13.05 3.46
N LYS A 198 13.33 12.95 4.73
CA LYS A 198 14.72 12.82 5.16
C LYS A 198 15.25 11.41 4.88
N LEU A 199 16.55 11.22 4.98
CA LEU A 199 17.20 9.93 4.74
C LEU A 199 16.73 8.86 5.74
N GLU A 200 16.66 9.19 7.02
CA GLU A 200 16.20 8.27 8.07
C GLU A 200 14.72 7.88 7.89
N GLU A 201 13.89 8.81 7.40
CA GLU A 201 12.47 8.57 7.10
C GLU A 201 12.32 7.70 5.84
N SER A 202 13.12 7.98 4.81
CA SER A 202 13.23 7.14 3.61
C SER A 202 13.64 5.71 3.97
N ALA A 203 14.62 5.55 4.87
CA ALA A 203 15.06 4.24 5.34
C ALA A 203 13.98 3.49 6.14
N VAL A 204 13.08 4.20 6.84
CA VAL A 204 11.90 3.58 7.50
C VAL A 204 10.97 3.01 6.45
N LEU A 205 10.58 3.82 5.46
CA LEU A 205 9.70 3.37 4.38
C LEU A 205 10.34 2.18 3.66
N VAL A 206 11.57 2.30 3.17
CA VAL A 206 12.27 1.18 2.52
C VAL A 206 12.34 -0.07 3.41
N GLY A 207 12.51 0.10 4.72
CA GLY A 207 12.48 -1.00 5.69
C GLY A 207 11.15 -1.77 5.65
N MET A 208 10.04 -1.06 5.43
CA MET A 208 8.70 -1.61 5.29
C MET A 208 8.53 -2.48 4.05
N LEU A 209 9.26 -2.24 2.94
CA LEU A 209 9.11 -3.01 1.70
C LEU A 209 9.20 -4.53 1.90
N LYS A 210 10.04 -4.97 2.85
CA LYS A 210 10.17 -6.39 3.19
C LYS A 210 8.84 -7.01 3.66
N ASN A 211 8.09 -6.27 4.48
CA ASN A 211 6.76 -6.64 4.96
C ASN A 211 6.12 -5.42 5.67
N PRO A 212 5.25 -4.65 4.98
CA PRO A 212 4.70 -3.40 5.52
C PRO A 212 3.84 -3.59 6.76
N SER A 213 3.16 -4.74 6.88
CA SER A 213 2.37 -5.08 8.07
C SER A 213 3.22 -5.40 9.30
N LEU A 214 4.37 -6.05 9.09
CA LEU A 214 5.30 -6.45 10.16
C LEU A 214 6.15 -5.27 10.63
N TYR A 215 6.69 -4.49 9.70
CA TYR A 215 7.62 -3.40 9.97
C TYR A 215 6.91 -2.04 9.99
N ASN A 216 5.72 -1.98 10.60
CA ASN A 216 4.94 -0.76 10.68
C ASN A 216 5.31 0.05 11.94
N PRO A 217 5.83 1.29 11.82
CA PRO A 217 6.29 2.04 12.98
C PRO A 217 5.14 2.50 13.90
N ASN A 218 3.92 2.68 13.36
CA ASN A 218 2.73 3.02 14.16
C ASN A 218 2.29 1.86 15.09
N ARG A 219 2.59 0.61 14.73
CA ARG A 219 2.21 -0.58 15.52
C ARG A 219 3.38 -1.22 16.26
N ARG A 220 4.58 -1.17 15.68
CA ARG A 220 5.76 -1.93 16.10
C ARG A 220 7.02 -1.08 15.94
N MET A 221 7.11 -0.01 16.72
CA MET A 221 8.19 0.98 16.66
C MET A 221 9.59 0.34 16.77
N ASN A 222 9.85 -0.46 17.82
CA ASN A 222 11.16 -1.05 18.06
C ASN A 222 11.60 -2.02 16.94
N LEU A 223 10.69 -2.85 16.44
CA LEU A 223 10.98 -3.76 15.33
C LEU A 223 11.27 -3.00 14.03
N THR A 224 10.55 -1.90 13.81
CA THR A 224 10.73 -1.05 12.63
C THR A 224 12.04 -0.29 12.69
N GLN A 225 12.41 0.23 13.86
CA GLN A 225 13.71 0.85 14.12
C GLN A 225 14.87 -0.08 13.76
N GLN A 226 14.82 -1.34 14.21
CA GLN A 226 15.83 -2.35 13.87
C GLN A 226 15.89 -2.58 12.37
N ARG A 227 14.74 -2.65 11.70
CA ARG A 227 14.68 -2.86 10.25
C ARG A 227 15.21 -1.66 9.46
N ARG A 228 14.88 -0.43 9.86
CA ARG A 228 15.45 0.82 9.32
C ARG A 228 16.97 0.81 9.46
N ASN A 229 17.50 0.37 10.59
CA ASN A 229 18.95 0.29 10.79
C ASN A 229 19.62 -0.75 9.88
N VAL A 230 18.91 -1.81 9.47
CA VAL A 230 19.40 -2.73 8.42
C VAL A 230 19.46 -2.03 7.07
N VAL A 231 18.47 -1.20 6.72
CA VAL A 231 18.50 -0.39 5.48
C VAL A 231 19.70 0.56 5.49
N LEU A 232 19.87 1.32 6.56
CA LEU A 232 21.02 2.23 6.72
C LEU A 232 22.35 1.47 6.63
N SER A 233 22.44 0.28 7.21
CA SER A 233 23.65 -0.54 7.13
C SER A 233 23.95 -1.02 5.70
N GLN A 234 22.91 -1.28 4.91
CA GLN A 234 23.08 -1.64 3.50
C GLN A 234 23.49 -0.41 2.67
N MET A 235 22.93 0.76 2.95
CA MET A 235 23.37 2.01 2.33
C MET A 235 24.84 2.30 2.62
N ASN A 236 25.29 2.13 3.88
CA ASN A 236 26.70 2.29 4.25
C ASN A 236 27.59 1.27 3.55
N ARG A 237 27.19 -0.02 3.54
CA ARG A 237 27.95 -1.11 2.91
C ARG A 237 28.23 -0.89 1.43
N TYR A 238 27.35 -0.17 0.74
CA TYR A 238 27.47 0.12 -0.69
C TYR A 238 27.83 1.59 -0.96
N ASP A 239 28.40 2.27 0.04
CA ASP A 239 28.97 3.62 -0.05
C ASP A 239 27.97 4.73 -0.43
N PHE A 240 26.67 4.52 -0.21
CA PHE A 240 25.66 5.58 -0.39
C PHE A 240 25.66 6.61 0.75
N ILE A 241 26.16 6.21 1.92
CA ILE A 241 26.37 7.09 3.09
C ILE A 241 27.72 6.77 3.71
N SER A 242 28.32 7.74 4.42
CA SER A 242 29.57 7.52 5.15
C SER A 242 29.33 6.82 6.49
N ASP A 243 30.38 6.19 7.04
CA ASP A 243 30.34 5.54 8.35
C ASP A 243 29.87 6.51 9.46
N SER A 244 30.39 7.75 9.45
CA SER A 244 30.00 8.79 10.41
C SER A 244 28.51 9.16 10.34
N LEU A 245 27.95 9.22 9.12
CA LEU A 245 26.54 9.50 8.91
C LEU A 245 25.69 8.30 9.33
N PHE A 246 26.14 7.07 9.02
CA PHE A 246 25.49 5.84 9.45
C PHE A 246 25.36 5.76 10.98
N ASP A 247 26.45 5.99 11.72
CA ASP A 247 26.45 5.95 13.19
C ASP A 247 25.51 6.99 13.79
N THR A 248 25.49 8.20 13.22
CA THR A 248 24.56 9.27 13.62
C THR A 248 23.11 8.84 13.39
N LEU A 249 22.74 8.46 12.17
CA LEU A 249 21.37 8.12 11.80
C LEU A 249 20.84 6.88 12.53
N LYS A 250 21.70 5.89 12.78
CA LYS A 250 21.36 4.68 13.53
C LYS A 250 20.88 4.99 14.94
N SER A 251 21.43 6.03 15.57
CA SER A 251 21.08 6.48 16.93
C SER A 251 19.78 7.30 17.00
N LEU A 252 19.35 7.92 15.89
CA LEU A 252 18.15 8.76 15.88
C LEU A 252 16.88 7.92 16.13
N PRO A 253 15.95 8.39 16.96
CA PRO A 253 14.63 7.77 17.10
C PRO A 253 13.80 7.99 15.83
N ILE A 254 12.86 7.08 15.54
CA ILE A 254 11.81 7.34 14.55
C ILE A 254 10.80 8.31 15.17
N ILE A 255 10.58 9.45 14.50
CA ILE A 255 9.54 10.42 14.83
C ILE A 255 8.46 10.30 13.76
N LEU A 256 7.22 10.00 14.17
CA LEU A 256 6.08 9.91 13.26
C LEU A 256 5.20 11.15 13.39
N ASP A 257 4.71 11.64 12.26
CA ASP A 257 3.51 12.49 12.17
C ASP A 257 2.45 11.66 11.46
N PHE A 258 1.93 10.65 12.18
CA PHE A 258 1.07 9.63 11.59
C PHE A 258 -0.36 10.16 11.40
N LYS A 259 -0.78 10.31 10.13
CA LYS A 259 -2.11 10.82 9.76
C LYS A 259 -2.71 9.96 8.65
N MET A 260 -3.69 9.13 9.00
CA MET A 260 -4.41 8.38 7.98
C MET A 260 -5.31 9.31 7.19
N GLU A 261 -5.23 9.30 5.87
CA GLU A 261 -6.30 9.88 5.05
C GLU A 261 -7.55 9.02 5.21
N SER A 262 -8.48 9.53 6.00
CA SER A 262 -9.79 8.92 6.23
C SER A 262 -10.84 9.63 5.39
N HIS A 263 -11.76 8.85 4.83
CA HIS A 263 -12.95 9.40 4.19
C HIS A 263 -13.87 10.15 5.18
N ASN A 264 -13.69 9.92 6.48
CA ASN A 264 -14.49 10.52 7.55
C ASN A 264 -13.81 11.76 8.16
N GLU A 265 -12.59 12.07 7.74
CA GLU A 265 -11.83 13.23 8.18
C GLU A 265 -11.67 14.22 7.02
N GLY A 266 -11.52 15.50 7.34
CA GLY A 266 -11.55 16.60 6.36
C GLY A 266 -12.94 17.25 6.21
N PRO A 267 -13.06 18.28 5.36
CA PRO A 267 -14.27 19.09 5.25
C PRO A 267 -15.46 18.29 4.74
N ALA A 268 -16.66 18.73 5.12
CA ALA A 268 -17.94 18.21 4.64
C ALA A 268 -18.14 16.68 4.79
N PRO A 269 -17.80 16.04 5.93
CA PRO A 269 -17.84 14.57 6.04
C PRO A 269 -19.26 14.01 5.84
N TYR A 270 -20.29 14.69 6.33
CA TYR A 270 -21.70 14.32 6.11
C TYR A 270 -22.10 14.41 4.63
N LEU A 271 -21.76 15.53 3.97
CA LEU A 271 -22.02 15.73 2.54
C LEU A 271 -21.35 14.66 1.71
N ARG A 272 -20.07 14.36 2.00
CA ARG A 272 -19.35 13.29 1.33
C ARG A 272 -20.08 11.97 1.51
N GLU A 273 -20.38 11.53 2.74
CA GLU A 273 -21.07 10.25 2.89
C GLU A 273 -22.44 10.19 2.18
N TYR A 274 -23.20 11.28 2.19
CA TYR A 274 -24.43 11.39 1.38
C TYR A 274 -24.15 11.24 -0.13
N LEU A 275 -23.18 11.97 -0.67
CA LEU A 275 -22.77 11.90 -2.07
C LEU A 275 -22.23 10.54 -2.47
N ARG A 276 -21.60 9.80 -1.55
CA ARG A 276 -21.10 8.45 -1.81
C ARG A 276 -22.23 7.51 -2.21
N GLU A 277 -23.33 7.53 -1.46
CA GLU A 277 -24.50 6.68 -1.73
C GLU A 277 -25.20 7.08 -3.03
N GLU A 278 -25.32 8.38 -3.30
CA GLU A 278 -25.88 8.87 -4.56
C GLU A 278 -25.01 8.52 -5.76
N LEU A 279 -23.69 8.66 -5.63
CA LEU A 279 -22.74 8.32 -6.69
C LEU A 279 -22.74 6.81 -6.97
N LYS A 280 -22.85 5.95 -5.95
CA LYS A 280 -22.98 4.49 -6.16
C LYS A 280 -24.21 4.15 -6.99
N LYS A 281 -25.36 4.76 -6.70
CA LYS A 281 -26.59 4.56 -7.48
C LYS A 281 -26.43 5.08 -8.90
N TRP A 282 -25.82 6.25 -9.07
CA TRP A 282 -25.54 6.82 -10.38
C TRP A 282 -24.65 5.89 -11.21
N CYS A 283 -23.52 5.45 -10.64
CA CYS A 283 -22.59 4.51 -11.26
C CYS A 283 -23.23 3.18 -11.67
N ALA A 284 -24.15 2.66 -10.87
CA ALA A 284 -24.87 1.43 -11.19
C ALA A 284 -25.81 1.56 -12.42
N ASN A 285 -26.25 2.78 -12.74
CA ASN A 285 -27.18 3.08 -13.82
C ASN A 285 -26.53 3.71 -15.05
N HIS A 286 -25.21 3.89 -15.05
CA HIS A 286 -24.48 4.51 -16.16
C HIS A 286 -23.35 3.60 -16.63
N THR A 287 -23.31 3.35 -17.94
CA THR A 287 -22.32 2.50 -18.60
C THR A 287 -21.25 3.32 -19.32
N LYS A 288 -20.04 2.78 -19.35
CA LYS A 288 -18.92 3.24 -20.16
C LYS A 288 -19.10 2.78 -21.61
N GLN A 289 -18.26 3.31 -22.50
CA GLN A 289 -18.25 2.92 -23.92
C GLN A 289 -17.95 1.43 -24.13
N ASP A 290 -17.25 0.79 -23.19
CA ASP A 290 -16.94 -0.64 -23.19
C ASP A 290 -18.10 -1.53 -22.68
N GLY A 291 -19.25 -0.93 -22.34
CA GLY A 291 -20.43 -1.63 -21.83
C GLY A 291 -20.38 -1.99 -20.33
N SER A 292 -19.28 -1.73 -19.63
CA SER A 292 -19.20 -1.91 -18.19
C SER A 292 -19.72 -0.68 -17.43
N ASN A 293 -20.29 -0.89 -16.23
CA ASN A 293 -20.76 0.21 -15.40
C ASN A 293 -19.61 1.09 -14.90
N TYR A 294 -19.89 2.38 -14.69
CA TYR A 294 -18.96 3.24 -13.96
C TYR A 294 -18.75 2.72 -12.53
N ASN A 295 -17.59 2.98 -11.97
CA ASN A 295 -17.25 2.67 -10.60
C ASN A 295 -16.77 3.92 -9.86
N ALA A 296 -17.50 4.28 -8.80
CA ALA A 296 -17.26 5.45 -7.96
C ALA A 296 -15.85 5.51 -7.33
N TYR A 297 -15.15 4.38 -7.25
CA TYR A 297 -13.89 4.23 -6.53
C TYR A 297 -12.68 4.01 -7.43
N THR A 298 -12.88 3.73 -8.72
CA THR A 298 -11.80 3.34 -9.63
C THR A 298 -11.79 4.12 -10.93
N ASP A 299 -12.88 4.77 -11.33
CA ASP A 299 -12.95 5.40 -12.66
C ASP A 299 -12.57 6.90 -12.65
N GLY A 300 -12.06 7.44 -11.55
CA GLY A 300 -11.48 8.78 -11.52
C GLY A 300 -12.45 9.94 -11.78
N LEU A 301 -13.71 9.80 -11.38
CA LEU A 301 -14.75 10.78 -11.65
C LEU A 301 -14.42 12.13 -10.98
N LYS A 302 -14.86 13.23 -11.59
CA LYS A 302 -14.81 14.57 -10.99
C LYS A 302 -16.23 15.00 -10.63
N VAL A 303 -16.54 15.01 -9.33
CA VAL A 303 -17.87 15.36 -8.82
C VAL A 303 -17.85 16.80 -8.33
N HIS A 304 -18.41 17.69 -9.14
CA HIS A 304 -18.59 19.10 -8.76
C HIS A 304 -19.85 19.25 -7.91
N THR A 305 -19.71 19.95 -6.78
CA THR A 305 -20.79 20.21 -5.82
C THR A 305 -21.13 21.68 -5.79
N THR A 306 -22.31 22.00 -5.26
CA THR A 306 -22.78 23.38 -5.07
C THR A 306 -22.37 23.97 -3.72
N ILE A 307 -21.57 23.25 -2.93
CA ILE A 307 -21.14 23.72 -1.60
C ILE A 307 -19.86 24.53 -1.75
N ASN A 308 -19.84 25.72 -1.16
CA ASN A 308 -18.64 26.53 -1.02
C ASN A 308 -17.80 26.04 0.18
N SER A 309 -16.51 25.79 -0.04
CA SER A 309 -15.64 25.18 0.97
C SER A 309 -15.48 26.04 2.23
N ARG A 310 -15.42 27.37 2.07
CA ARG A 310 -15.26 28.32 3.18
C ARG A 310 -16.51 28.42 4.02
N LEU A 311 -17.69 28.47 3.39
CA LEU A 311 -18.97 28.48 4.12
C LEU A 311 -19.18 27.18 4.89
N GLN A 312 -18.82 26.04 4.29
CA GLN A 312 -18.87 24.74 4.96
C GLN A 312 -17.97 24.69 6.20
N GLN A 313 -16.75 25.23 6.09
CA GLN A 313 -15.83 25.33 7.24
C GLN A 313 -16.45 26.15 8.38
N PHE A 314 -17.01 27.34 8.09
CA PHE A 314 -17.67 28.15 9.12
C PHE A 314 -18.87 27.44 9.75
N ALA A 315 -19.66 26.71 8.97
CA ALA A 315 -20.79 25.93 9.49
C ALA A 315 -20.32 24.81 10.45
N GLU A 316 -19.24 24.10 10.11
CA GLU A 316 -18.65 23.07 10.96
C GLU A 316 -18.04 23.63 12.24
N GLU A 317 -17.36 24.77 12.15
CA GLU A 317 -16.81 25.47 13.32
C GLU A 317 -17.92 25.95 14.25
N ALA A 318 -18.97 26.58 13.70
CA ALA A 318 -20.12 27.02 14.47
C ALA A 318 -20.81 25.84 15.18
N MET A 319 -21.00 24.72 14.48
CA MET A 319 -21.57 23.50 15.06
C MET A 319 -20.70 22.95 16.19
N LYS A 320 -19.38 22.83 16.00
CA LYS A 320 -18.43 22.37 17.04
C LYS A 320 -18.50 23.25 18.29
N VAL A 321 -18.49 24.57 18.11
CA VAL A 321 -18.57 25.53 19.22
C VAL A 321 -19.91 25.40 19.95
N HIS A 322 -21.02 25.39 19.21
CA HIS A 322 -22.35 25.37 19.78
C HIS A 322 -22.65 24.04 20.50
N ILE A 323 -22.35 22.89 19.89
CA ILE A 323 -22.50 21.57 20.53
C ILE A 323 -21.63 21.48 21.78
N SER A 324 -20.39 21.99 21.75
CA SER A 324 -19.53 22.00 22.93
C SER A 324 -20.13 22.82 24.09
N SER A 325 -20.83 23.92 23.78
CA SER A 325 -21.56 24.69 24.78
C SER A 325 -22.78 23.93 25.31
N LEU A 326 -23.63 23.41 24.42
CA LEU A 326 -24.81 22.62 24.79
C LEU A 326 -24.44 21.39 25.63
N GLN A 327 -23.33 20.72 25.31
CA GLN A 327 -22.87 19.56 26.07
C GLN A 327 -22.50 19.94 27.52
N LYS A 328 -21.92 21.13 27.75
CA LYS A 328 -21.65 21.65 29.10
C LYS A 328 -22.94 21.94 29.85
N GLU A 329 -23.92 22.57 29.19
CA GLU A 329 -25.23 22.85 29.79
C GLU A 329 -26.00 21.56 30.11
N PHE A 330 -25.96 20.59 29.21
CA PHE A 330 -26.51 19.26 29.41
C PHE A 330 -25.91 18.60 30.66
N TYR A 331 -24.58 18.56 30.77
CA TYR A 331 -23.94 17.99 31.96
C TYR A 331 -24.24 18.77 33.24
N LYS A 332 -24.38 20.11 33.15
CA LYS A 332 -24.78 20.94 34.28
C LYS A 332 -26.22 20.62 34.72
N HIS A 333 -27.15 20.49 33.78
CA HIS A 333 -28.55 20.14 34.04
C HIS A 333 -28.66 18.78 34.74
N TRP A 334 -27.88 17.80 34.29
CA TRP A 334 -27.90 16.44 34.82
C TRP A 334 -26.96 16.21 36.01
N LYS A 335 -26.24 17.24 36.49
CA LYS A 335 -25.27 17.09 37.59
C LYS A 335 -25.96 16.63 38.87
N GLY A 336 -25.46 15.56 39.47
CA GLY A 336 -26.02 14.97 40.69
C GLY A 336 -27.24 14.08 40.47
N TYR A 337 -27.67 13.89 39.21
CA TYR A 337 -28.78 13.00 38.87
C TYR A 337 -28.29 11.59 38.54
N SER A 338 -28.66 10.60 39.37
CA SER A 338 -28.12 9.24 39.30
C SER A 338 -28.60 8.42 38.09
N LYS A 339 -29.72 8.80 37.47
CA LYS A 339 -30.29 8.13 36.29
C LYS A 339 -30.18 8.99 35.02
N ALA A 340 -29.26 9.95 34.95
CA ALA A 340 -29.11 10.79 33.77
C ALA A 340 -28.77 9.96 32.51
N PRO A 341 -29.27 10.31 31.32
CA PRO A 341 -30.16 11.45 31.01
C PRO A 341 -31.64 11.06 30.93
N PHE A 342 -32.08 10.07 31.72
CA PHE A 342 -33.45 9.56 31.69
C PHE A 342 -34.38 10.37 32.62
N PRO A 343 -35.70 10.40 32.33
CA PRO A 343 -36.69 11.05 33.18
C PRO A 343 -36.69 10.52 34.63
N LYS A 344 -37.18 11.35 35.57
CA LYS A 344 -37.10 11.04 37.00
C LYS A 344 -37.88 9.81 37.44
N ASP A 345 -39.00 9.61 36.77
CA ASP A 345 -39.98 8.56 36.94
C ASP A 345 -39.57 7.22 36.28
N PHE A 346 -38.47 7.18 35.54
CA PHE A 346 -38.02 5.93 34.92
C PHE A 346 -37.39 5.00 35.96
N GLU A 347 -37.86 3.75 35.96
CA GLU A 347 -37.27 2.66 36.73
C GLU A 347 -36.02 2.10 36.04
N TRP A 348 -35.07 1.58 36.82
CA TRP A 348 -33.85 0.96 36.29
C TRP A 348 -34.14 -0.14 35.27
N LYS A 349 -35.23 -0.88 35.45
CA LYS A 349 -35.68 -1.90 34.50
C LYS A 349 -36.01 -1.30 33.13
N GLN A 350 -36.67 -0.13 33.09
CA GLN A 350 -37.01 0.56 31.85
C GLN A 350 -35.76 1.14 31.19
N ILE A 351 -34.87 1.75 31.99
CA ILE A 351 -33.59 2.28 31.52
C ILE A 351 -32.74 1.17 30.91
N ASN A 352 -32.58 0.05 31.61
CA ASN A 352 -31.81 -1.10 31.13
C ASN A 352 -32.41 -1.70 29.85
N ALA A 353 -33.74 -1.74 29.73
CA ALA A 353 -34.40 -2.18 28.49
C ALA A 353 -34.10 -1.25 27.31
N ILE A 354 -34.09 0.07 27.53
CA ILE A 354 -33.74 1.06 26.49
C ILE A 354 -32.27 0.93 26.09
N ILE A 355 -31.37 0.82 27.06
CA ILE A 355 -29.93 0.63 26.81
C ILE A 355 -29.71 -0.69 26.05
N ASP A 356 -30.31 -1.80 26.49
CA ASP A 356 -30.20 -3.10 25.83
C ASP A 356 -30.74 -3.05 24.39
N GLN A 357 -31.89 -2.41 24.18
CA GLN A 357 -32.43 -2.23 22.84
C GLN A 357 -31.51 -1.37 21.96
N GLY A 358 -30.95 -0.29 22.50
CA GLY A 358 -29.97 0.55 21.82
C GLY A 358 -28.71 -0.23 21.44
N MET A 359 -28.17 -1.02 22.37
CA MET A 359 -27.03 -1.90 22.13
C MET A 359 -27.34 -2.93 21.03
N ARG A 360 -28.47 -3.62 21.10
CA ARG A 360 -28.88 -4.63 20.11
C ARG A 360 -29.08 -4.07 18.71
N ARG A 361 -29.49 -2.80 18.61
CA ARG A 361 -29.67 -2.08 17.33
C ARG A 361 -28.35 -1.62 16.72
N SER A 362 -27.27 -1.53 17.51
CA SER A 362 -25.97 -1.08 17.01
C SER A 362 -25.37 -2.05 15.99
N GLU A 363 -24.68 -1.51 14.99
CA GLU A 363 -23.96 -2.31 13.99
C GLU A 363 -22.88 -3.19 14.63
N ARG A 364 -22.26 -2.71 15.71
CA ARG A 364 -21.28 -3.48 16.50
C ARG A 364 -21.90 -4.77 17.05
N TYR A 365 -23.09 -4.69 17.66
CA TYR A 365 -23.77 -5.86 18.18
C TYR A 365 -24.19 -6.83 17.06
N LYS A 366 -24.78 -6.32 15.98
CA LYS A 366 -25.18 -7.13 14.82
C LYS A 366 -23.98 -7.85 14.21
N GLY A 367 -22.83 -7.18 14.10
CA GLY A 367 -21.57 -7.76 13.62
C GLY A 367 -21.05 -8.89 14.51
N LEU A 368 -21.00 -8.68 15.82
CA LEU A 368 -20.55 -9.70 16.78
C LEU A 368 -21.47 -10.93 16.81
N LYS A 369 -22.78 -10.72 16.74
CA LYS A 369 -23.77 -11.81 16.69
C LYS A 369 -23.63 -12.64 15.41
N LYS A 370 -23.43 -11.98 14.25
CA LYS A 370 -23.12 -12.67 12.98
C LYS A 370 -21.83 -13.49 13.07
N ALA A 371 -20.85 -13.03 13.85
CA ALA A 371 -19.60 -13.75 14.12
C ALA A 371 -19.73 -14.85 15.18
N GLY A 372 -20.96 -15.24 15.57
CA GLY A 372 -21.21 -16.35 16.50
C GLY A 372 -20.81 -16.08 17.94
N LYS A 373 -20.60 -14.82 18.32
CA LYS A 373 -20.32 -14.46 19.72
C LYS A 373 -21.61 -14.54 20.53
N SER A 374 -21.55 -15.20 21.69
CA SER A 374 -22.68 -15.29 22.62
C SER A 374 -23.05 -13.93 23.18
N GLU A 375 -24.29 -13.78 23.64
CA GLU A 375 -24.72 -12.57 24.34
C GLU A 375 -23.86 -12.40 25.62
N TRP A 376 -22.93 -11.46 25.55
CA TRP A 376 -22.11 -10.92 26.65
C TRP A 376 -20.95 -11.78 27.16
N ARG A 377 -19.95 -12.05 26.31
CA ARG A 377 -18.50 -11.92 26.62
C ARG A 377 -17.68 -11.56 25.38
#